data_AF-X0VHU8-F1
#
_entry.id   AF-X0VHU8-F1
#
_cell.length_a   1.000
_cell.length_b   1.000
_cell.length_c   1.000
_cell.angle_alpha   90.00
_cell.angle_beta   90.00
_cell.angle_gamma   90.00
#
_symmetry.space_group_name_H-M   'P 1'
#
loop_
_entity.id
_entity.type
_entity.pdbx_description
1 polymer ?
#
loop_
_entity_poly.entity_id
_entity_poly.type
_entity_poly.pdbx_seq_one_letter_code
_entity_poly.pdbx_strand_id
1 'polypeptide(L)' 'INKKGDIYEVTGVEIERIAVMTNFNNEEAIDYFQKIIKKMGLEKALIKKGIKEGDQVKIKEIVFTFSNK' A
#
# COMPACT_ATOMS: atom_id res chain seq x y z
N ILE A 1 -7.23 6.06 5.60
CA ILE A 1 -5.78 6.35 5.67
C ILE A 1 -5.52 7.19 6.91
N ASN A 2 -4.84 6.63 7.90
CA ASN A 2 -4.41 7.30 9.11
C ASN A 2 -2.88 7.48 9.07
N LYS A 3 -2.36 8.64 9.48
CA LYS A 3 -0.92 8.92 9.49
C LYS A 3 -0.40 8.89 10.92
N LYS A 4 0.63 8.08 11.19
CA LYS A 4 1.35 8.01 12.46
C LYS A 4 2.84 8.18 12.19
N GLY A 5 3.34 9.41 12.32
CA GLY A 5 4.72 9.74 11.93
C GLY A 5 4.95 9.48 10.44
N ASP A 6 5.91 8.62 10.14
CA ASP A 6 6.30 8.22 8.78
C ASP A 6 5.53 6.97 8.28
N ILE A 7 4.54 6.50 9.06
CA ILE A 7 3.72 5.33 8.73
C ILE A 7 2.29 5.75 8.36
N TYR A 8 1.83 5.31 7.18
CA TYR A 8 0.48 5.48 6.68
C TYR A 8 -0.30 4.17 6.82
N GLU A 9 -1.22 4.11 7.78
CA GLU A 9 -2.13 3.00 7.96
C GLU A 9 -3.32 3.13 7.01
N VAL A 10 -3.46 2.16 6.12
CA VAL A 10 -4.56 2.07 5.16
C VAL A 10 -5.48 0.94 5.59
N THR A 11 -6.75 1.28 5.75
CA THR A 11 -7.83 0.37 6.12
C THR A 11 -8.87 0.38 5.01
N GLY A 12 -9.41 -0.79 4.67
CA GLY A 12 -10.43 -0.95 3.65
C GLY A 12 -10.64 -2.42 3.30
N VAL A 13 -11.89 -2.87 3.35
CA VAL A 13 -12.26 -4.29 3.17
C VAL A 13 -11.66 -4.91 1.92
N GLU A 14 -11.69 -4.18 0.80
CA GLU A 14 -11.18 -4.68 -0.48
C GLU A 14 -9.65 -4.76 -0.51
N ILE A 15 -8.96 -3.68 -0.12
CA ILE A 15 -7.49 -3.64 -0.11
C ILE A 15 -6.90 -4.62 0.91
N GLU A 16 -7.53 -4.79 2.07
CA GLU A 16 -7.13 -5.76 3.09
C GLU A 16 -7.29 -7.19 2.59
N ARG A 17 -8.38 -7.49 1.87
CA ARG A 17 -8.60 -8.81 1.26
C ARG A 17 -7.53 -9.13 0.23
N ILE A 18 -7.25 -8.19 -0.67
CA ILE A 18 -6.22 -8.35 -1.71
C ILE A 18 -4.84 -8.52 -1.07
N ALA A 19 -4.49 -7.70 -0.07
CA ALA A 19 -3.21 -7.80 0.64
C ALA A 19 -3.04 -9.17 1.31
N VAL A 20 -4.06 -9.70 2.00
CA VAL A 20 -3.99 -11.02 2.64
C VAL A 20 -3.88 -12.16 1.61
N MET A 21 -4.51 -12.02 0.44
CA MET A 21 -4.44 -13.01 -0.64
C MET A 21 -3.13 -12.92 -1.44
N THR A 22 -2.36 -11.84 -1.28
CA THR A 22 -1.13 -11.62 -2.04
C THR A 22 0.03 -12.36 -1.40
N ASN A 23 0.69 -13.23 -2.16
CA ASN A 23 1.94 -13.85 -1.73
C ASN A 23 3.12 -12.91 -1.99
N PHE A 24 3.54 -12.14 -0.98
CA PHE A 24 4.67 -11.21 -1.09
C PHE A 24 6.05 -11.87 -1.25
N ASN A 25 6.14 -13.21 -1.23
CA ASN A 25 7.35 -13.92 -1.61
C ASN A 25 7.42 -14.22 -3.12
N ASN A 26 6.37 -13.90 -3.87
CA ASN A 26 6.34 -14.06 -5.33
C ASN A 26 6.33 -12.68 -6.00
N GLU A 27 7.36 -12.39 -6.78
CA GLU A 27 7.52 -11.11 -7.50
C GLU A 27 6.33 -10.80 -8.43
N GLU A 28 5.75 -11.81 -9.09
CA GLU A 28 4.56 -11.61 -9.95
C GLU A 28 3.34 -11.18 -9.14
N ALA A 29 3.16 -11.76 -7.95
CA ALA A 29 2.06 -11.39 -7.06
C ALA A 29 2.25 -9.97 -6.49
N ILE A 30 3.49 -9.57 -6.22
CA ILE A 30 3.83 -8.20 -5.80
C ILE A 30 3.51 -7.20 -6.91
N ASP A 31 3.93 -7.48 -8.16
CA ASP A 31 3.62 -6.62 -9.31
C ASP A 31 2.11 -6.51 -9.55
N TYR A 32 1.38 -7.63 -9.44
CA TYR A 32 -0.08 -7.63 -9.56
C TYR A 32 -0.74 -6.81 -8.46
N PHE A 33 -0.28 -6.93 -7.21
CA PHE A 33 -0.73 -6.12 -6.09
C PHE A 33 -0.51 -4.63 -6.36
N GLN A 34 0.70 -4.23 -6.79
CA GLN A 34 1.02 -2.85 -7.15
C GLN A 34 0.10 -2.31 -8.26
N LYS A 35 -0.19 -3.11 -9.28
CA LYS A 35 -1.13 -2.73 -10.35
C LYS A 35 -2.55 -2.53 -9.82
N ILE A 36 -3.03 -3.38 -8.91
CA ILE A 36 -4.35 -3.25 -8.32
C ILE A 36 -4.45 -1.99 -7.46
N ILE A 37 -3.51 -1.77 -6.53
CA ILE A 37 -3.56 -0.60 -5.63
C ILE A 37 -3.48 0.72 -6.41
N LYS A 38 -2.74 0.74 -7.53
CA LYS A 38 -2.66 1.88 -8.45
C LYS A 38 -3.99 2.12 -9.16
N LYS A 39 -4.65 1.05 -9.64
CA LYS A 39 -5.99 1.13 -10.24
C LYS A 39 -7.07 1.57 -9.25
N MET A 40 -6.99 1.12 -7.99
CA MET A 40 -7.89 1.53 -6.91
C MET A 40 -7.67 3.00 -6.49
N GLY A 41 -6.58 3.63 -6.95
CA GLY A 41 -6.25 5.02 -6.60
C GLY A 41 -5.68 5.18 -5.20
N LEU A 42 -5.18 4.10 -4.58
CA LEU A 42 -4.57 4.15 -3.25
C LEU A 42 -3.33 5.05 -3.26
N GLU A 43 -2.49 4.92 -4.28
CA GLU A 43 -1.32 5.77 -4.51
C GLU A 43 -1.72 7.26 -4.52
N LYS A 44 -2.74 7.64 -5.31
CA LYS A 44 -3.26 9.01 -5.35
C LYS A 44 -3.78 9.48 -3.99
N ALA A 45 -4.44 8.59 -3.25
CA ALA A 45 -4.95 8.91 -1.92
C ALA A 45 -3.81 9.14 -0.90
N LEU A 46 -2.73 8.36 -0.99
CA LEU A 46 -1.52 8.52 -0.16
C LEU A 46 -0.76 9.81 -0.54
N ILE A 47 -0.61 10.11 -1.83
CA ILE A 47 0.00 11.35 -2.33
C ILE A 47 -0.79 12.57 -1.82
N LYS A 48 -2.13 12.53 -1.89
CA LYS A 48 -2.99 13.59 -1.32
C LYS A 48 -2.84 13.74 0.20
N LYS A 49 -2.40 12.69 0.90
CA LYS A 49 -2.09 12.72 2.33
C LYS A 49 -0.65 13.17 2.63
N GLY A 50 0.15 13.41 1.60
CA GLY A 50 1.53 13.88 1.72
C GLY A 50 2.54 12.76 2.01
N ILE A 51 2.26 11.54 1.54
CA ILE A 51 3.27 10.47 1.55
C ILE A 51 4.50 10.90 0.76
N LYS A 52 5.68 10.52 1.25
CA LYS A 52 6.97 10.76 0.62
C LYS A 52 7.65 9.44 0.31
N GLU A 53 8.58 9.49 -0.62
CA GLU A 53 9.47 8.35 -0.87
C GLU A 53 10.23 8.00 0.42
N GLY A 54 10.23 6.71 0.76
CA GLY A 54 10.80 6.21 2.01
C GLY A 54 9.80 6.09 3.17
N ASP A 55 8.63 6.72 3.09
CA ASP A 55 7.55 6.52 4.08
C ASP A 55 7.02 5.08 4.02
N GLN A 56 6.52 4.57 5.13
CA GLN A 56 5.96 3.23 5.21
C GLN A 56 4.44 3.26 5.05
N VAL A 57 3.91 2.28 4.33
CA VAL A 57 2.48 2.03 4.21
C VAL A 57 2.18 0.71 4.91
N LYS A 58 1.22 0.75 5.84
CA LYS A 58 0.75 -0.41 6.57
C LYS A 58 -0.66 -0.76 6.13
N ILE A 59 -0.85 -1.99 5.66
CA ILE A 59 -2.13 -2.56 5.29
C ILE A 59 -2.31 -3.83 6.10
N LYS A 60 -3.17 -3.78 7.13
CA LYS A 60 -3.35 -4.88 8.08
C LYS A 60 -2.02 -5.31 8.71
N GLU A 61 -1.52 -6.50 8.41
CA GLU A 61 -0.24 -7.05 8.91
C GLU A 61 0.92 -6.81 7.95
N ILE A 62 0.65 -6.33 6.74
CA ILE A 62 1.66 -6.07 5.72
C ILE A 62 2.16 -4.63 5.86
N VAL A 63 3.48 -4.47 5.86
CA VAL A 63 4.15 -3.16 5.84
C VAL A 63 5.10 -3.14 4.66
N PHE A 64 5.04 -2.09 3.85
CA PHE A 64 5.95 -1.88 2.73
C PHE A 64 6.34 -0.40 2.64
N THR A 65 7.48 -0.15 2.00
CA THR A 65 7.97 1.21 1.78
C THR A 65 7.37 1.78 0.50
N PHE A 66 6.90 3.02 0.57
CA PHE A 66 6.46 3.75 -0.60
C PHE A 66 7.66 4.22 -1.42
N SER A 67 7.64 3.93 -2.71
CA SER A 67 8.67 4.32 -3.69
C SER A 67 7.98 4.97 -4.88
N ASN A 68 8.47 6.13 -5.31
CA ASN A 68 7.86 6.91 -6.40
C ASN A 68 8.56 6.66 -7.75
N LYS A 69 9.12 5.46 -7.93
CA LYS A 69 9.81 5.06 -9.17
C LYS A 69 8.87 4.79 -10.33
#